data_AF-A0AAV8X3H9-F1
#
_entry.id   AF-A0AAV8X3H9-F1
#
_cell.length_a   1.000
_cell.length_b   1.000
_cell.length_c   1.000
_cell.angle_alpha   90.00
_cell.angle_beta   90.00
_cell.angle_gamma   90.00
#
_symmetry.space_group_name_H-M   'P 1'
#
loop_
_entity.id
_entity.type
_entity.pdbx_description
1 polymer ?
#
loop_
_entity_poly.entity_id
_entity_poly.type
_entity_poly.pdbx_seq_one_letter_code
_entity_poly.pdbx_strand_id
1 'polypeptide(L)'
;MDGSAASETESQHPENNVVEVSASKVSAEQQTEEIYDSTSEKILRNFIEAYESLPELWNSSLDIYMNKTKRNATLNKLLVIYRKLKPEAKLADVRRKINTLRSNYRKELKKIVTSKRSGIGTDEVYQPSSWVFYTLQFLHK
;
A
#
# COMPACT_ATOMS: atom_id res chain seq x y z
N MET A 1 -61.85 26.41 -31.79
CA MET A 1 -62.70 25.95 -32.90
C MET A 1 -61.96 26.40 -34.14
N ASP A 2 -61.31 25.60 -34.98
CA ASP A 2 -61.29 24.16 -35.31
C ASP A 2 -59.83 23.83 -35.69
N GLY A 3 -59.29 22.61 -35.49
CA GLY A 3 -59.48 21.45 -36.37
C GLY A 3 -58.47 21.50 -37.53
N SER A 4 -57.27 20.88 -37.43
CA SER A 4 -56.92 19.46 -37.67
C SER A 4 -56.86 19.03 -39.15
N ALA A 5 -55.66 18.64 -39.61
CA ALA A 5 -55.30 17.59 -40.60
C ALA A 5 -53.81 17.80 -41.01
N ALA A 6 -52.81 16.95 -40.75
CA ALA A 6 -52.58 15.50 -40.90
C ALA A 6 -51.54 15.20 -42.01
N SER A 7 -50.77 14.12 -41.77
CA SER A 7 -49.91 13.30 -42.66
C SER A 7 -48.40 13.60 -42.61
N GLU A 8 -47.61 12.73 -41.94
CA GLU A 8 -46.87 11.54 -42.49
C GLU A 8 -45.47 11.99 -42.96
N THR A 9 -44.33 11.34 -42.74
CA THR A 9 -43.81 10.09 -42.15
C THR A 9 -42.34 10.43 -41.80
N GLU A 10 -41.63 9.76 -40.90
CA GLU A 10 -40.77 8.64 -41.31
C GLU A 10 -40.05 8.08 -40.07
N SER A 11 -39.93 6.77 -40.13
CA SER A 11 -39.42 5.83 -39.15
C SER A 11 -37.90 5.87 -39.05
N GLN A 12 -37.35 5.69 -37.84
CA GLN A 12 -36.21 4.79 -37.66
C GLN A 12 -36.01 4.43 -36.17
N HIS A 13 -36.37 3.18 -35.85
CA HIS A 13 -35.70 2.39 -34.83
C HIS A 13 -34.23 2.17 -35.20
N PRO A 14 -33.35 2.04 -34.20
CA PRO A 14 -32.44 0.92 -34.23
C PRO A 14 -32.56 0.08 -32.96
N GLU A 15 -33.07 -1.12 -33.19
CA GLU A 15 -32.59 -2.42 -32.73
C GLU A 15 -31.97 -2.52 -31.33
N ASN A 16 -32.77 -3.13 -30.45
CA ASN A 16 -32.33 -3.80 -29.23
C ASN A 16 -31.30 -4.90 -29.53
N ASN A 17 -30.04 -4.69 -29.15
CA ASN A 17 -29.11 -5.79 -28.84
C ASN A 17 -28.83 -5.80 -27.32
N VAL A 18 -29.72 -6.40 -26.56
CA VAL A 18 -29.67 -6.47 -25.07
C VAL A 18 -28.69 -7.54 -24.58
N VAL A 19 -27.94 -8.23 -25.47
CA VAL A 19 -27.20 -9.44 -25.06
C VAL A 19 -25.68 -9.22 -24.85
N GLU A 20 -25.14 -8.03 -25.15
CA GLU A 20 -23.67 -7.79 -25.14
C GLU A 20 -23.18 -6.73 -24.12
N VAL A 21 -23.88 -6.55 -22.99
CA VAL A 21 -23.48 -5.55 -21.96
C VAL A 21 -22.92 -6.22 -20.69
N SER A 22 -23.07 -7.54 -20.56
CA SER A 22 -22.86 -8.23 -19.28
C SER A 22 -21.45 -8.78 -19.06
N ALA A 23 -20.65 -9.02 -20.10
CA ALA A 23 -19.30 -9.58 -19.96
C ALA A 23 -18.22 -8.53 -19.66
N SER A 24 -18.41 -7.26 -20.07
CA SER A 24 -17.37 -6.23 -20.00
C SER A 24 -17.23 -5.57 -18.62
N LYS A 25 -18.27 -5.61 -17.77
CA LYS A 25 -18.23 -4.99 -16.43
C LYS A 25 -17.37 -5.78 -15.43
N VAL A 26 -17.42 -7.11 -15.50
CA VAL A 26 -16.68 -8.01 -14.59
C VAL A 26 -15.16 -7.89 -14.81
N SER A 27 -14.72 -7.68 -16.05
CA SER A 27 -13.29 -7.58 -16.38
C SER A 27 -12.67 -6.23 -15.97
N ALA A 28 -13.44 -5.14 -16.00
CA ALA A 28 -12.96 -3.82 -15.59
C ALA A 28 -12.80 -3.71 -14.06
N GLU A 29 -13.71 -4.31 -13.29
CA GLU A 29 -13.67 -4.31 -11.82
C GLU A 29 -12.49 -5.14 -11.28
N GLN A 30 -12.22 -6.31 -11.88
CA GLN A 30 -11.05 -7.12 -11.55
C GLN A 30 -9.72 -6.42 -11.89
N GLN A 31 -9.69 -5.71 -13.03
CA GLN A 31 -8.52 -4.91 -13.43
C GLN A 31 -8.26 -3.76 -12.46
N THR A 32 -9.32 -3.11 -11.91
CA THR A 32 -9.16 -2.01 -10.95
C THR A 32 -8.65 -2.46 -9.58
N GLU A 33 -9.03 -3.65 -9.12
CA GLU A 33 -8.55 -4.24 -7.85
C GLU A 33 -7.06 -4.62 -7.94
N GLU A 34 -6.63 -5.30 -9.00
CA GLU A 34 -5.20 -5.66 -9.18
C GLU A 34 -4.29 -4.43 -9.35
N ILE A 35 -4.78 -3.39 -10.04
CA ILE A 35 -4.05 -2.12 -10.19
C ILE A 35 -3.94 -1.39 -8.84
N TYR A 36 -4.98 -1.43 -8.00
CA TYR A 36 -4.99 -0.79 -6.68
C TYR A 36 -4.05 -1.48 -5.70
N ASP A 37 -4.02 -2.81 -5.69
CA ASP A 37 -3.11 -3.60 -4.85
C ASP A 37 -1.64 -3.39 -5.27
N SER A 38 -1.34 -3.51 -6.57
CA SER A 38 0.01 -3.27 -7.11
C SER A 38 0.50 -1.85 -6.84
N THR A 39 -0.37 -0.85 -6.97
CA THR A 39 -0.03 0.56 -6.70
C THR A 39 0.22 0.79 -5.21
N SER A 40 -0.60 0.21 -4.34
CA SER A 40 -0.44 0.30 -2.89
C SER A 40 0.86 -0.35 -2.42
N GLU A 41 1.22 -1.51 -2.96
CA GLU A 41 2.50 -2.17 -2.71
C GLU A 41 3.69 -1.29 -3.14
N LYS A 42 3.67 -0.76 -4.37
CA LYS A 42 4.72 0.14 -4.87
C LYS A 42 4.90 1.37 -3.98
N ILE A 43 3.80 1.99 -3.54
CA ILE A 43 3.87 3.15 -2.64
C ILE A 43 4.46 2.73 -1.28
N LEU A 44 4.07 1.56 -0.75
CA LEU A 44 4.63 1.06 0.51
C LEU A 44 6.13 0.75 0.39
N ARG A 45 6.56 0.19 -0.75
CA ARG A 45 7.97 -0.06 -1.03
C ARG A 45 8.76 1.24 -1.04
N ASN A 46 8.30 2.24 -1.79
CA ASN A 46 8.90 3.58 -1.81
C ASN A 46 8.95 4.22 -0.42
N PHE A 47 7.91 3.99 0.41
CA PHE A 47 7.91 4.47 1.79
C PHE A 47 9.01 3.82 2.62
N ILE A 48 9.22 2.50 2.50
CA ILE A 48 10.24 1.76 3.26
C ILE A 48 11.65 2.14 2.80
N GLU A 49 11.89 2.26 1.48
CA GLU A 49 13.17 2.69 0.93
C GLU A 49 13.54 4.11 1.36
N ALA A 50 12.58 5.05 1.29
CA ALA A 50 12.80 6.39 1.82
C ALA A 50 13.09 6.35 3.32
N TYR A 51 12.41 5.49 4.08
CA TYR A 51 12.66 5.34 5.51
C TYR A 51 14.05 4.76 5.81
N GLU A 52 14.57 3.82 5.02
CA GLU A 52 15.95 3.33 5.11
C GLU A 52 16.96 4.45 4.89
N SER A 53 16.73 5.31 3.89
CA SER A 53 17.61 6.45 3.56
C SER A 53 17.67 7.55 4.62
N LEU A 54 16.80 7.48 5.63
CA LEU A 54 16.66 8.49 6.69
C LEU A 54 17.11 7.89 8.03
N PRO A 55 18.44 7.75 8.25
CA PRO A 55 18.96 7.16 9.48
C PRO A 55 18.53 7.95 10.71
N GLU A 56 18.08 9.21 10.56
CA GLU A 56 17.58 9.98 11.68
C GLU A 56 16.32 9.43 12.33
N LEU A 57 15.63 8.51 11.64
CA LEU A 57 14.42 7.91 12.15
C LEU A 57 14.68 6.59 12.86
N TRP A 58 15.74 5.86 12.52
CA TRP A 58 15.92 4.46 12.91
C TRP A 58 17.29 4.10 13.50
N ASN A 59 18.33 4.88 13.24
CA ASN A 59 19.66 4.63 13.78
C ASN A 59 19.76 5.24 15.19
N SER A 60 19.81 4.38 16.21
CA SER A 60 19.93 4.79 17.61
C SER A 60 21.32 5.30 18.00
N SER A 61 22.34 5.01 17.20
CA SER A 61 23.72 5.43 17.44
C SER A 61 23.98 6.88 17.03
N LEU A 62 23.08 7.47 16.23
CA LEU A 62 23.13 8.89 15.95
C LEU A 62 22.58 9.66 17.18
N ASP A 63 23.34 10.63 17.68
CA ASP A 63 22.97 11.51 18.80
C ASP A 63 21.94 12.58 18.39
N ILE A 64 20.82 12.13 17.85
CA ILE A 64 19.73 12.94 17.24
C ILE A 64 18.46 12.89 18.07
N TYR A 65 18.41 12.04 19.09
CA TYR A 65 17.33 12.09 20.08
C TYR A 65 17.23 13.48 20.74
N MET A 66 18.31 14.28 20.68
CA MET A 66 18.34 15.66 21.16
C MET A 66 17.56 16.65 20.27
N ASN A 67 17.29 16.37 18.98
CA ASN A 67 16.67 17.36 18.08
C ASN A 67 15.31 16.91 17.49
N LYS A 68 14.24 17.19 18.27
CA LYS A 68 12.84 16.96 17.88
C LYS A 68 12.45 17.65 16.57
N THR A 69 12.97 18.84 16.31
CA THR A 69 12.67 19.62 15.10
C THR A 69 13.20 18.93 13.85
N LYS A 70 14.47 18.54 13.86
CA LYS A 70 15.09 17.79 12.76
C LYS A 70 14.34 16.49 12.51
N ARG A 71 13.97 15.76 13.57
CA ARG A 71 13.20 14.52 13.45
C ARG A 71 11.82 14.72 12.82
N ASN A 72 11.10 15.78 13.21
CA ASN A 72 9.81 16.10 12.60
C ASN A 72 9.96 16.50 11.14
N ALA A 73 11.00 17.27 10.77
CA ALA A 73 11.31 17.59 9.38
C ALA A 73 11.57 16.33 8.56
N THR A 74 12.33 15.37 9.09
CA THR A 74 12.56 14.07 8.45
C THR A 74 11.28 13.25 8.31
N LEU A 75 10.40 13.24 9.33
CA LEU A 75 9.09 12.58 9.24
C LEU A 75 8.16 13.20 8.18
N ASN A 76 8.26 14.51 7.93
CA ASN A 76 7.47 15.16 6.88
C ASN A 76 7.83 14.64 5.49
N LYS A 77 9.10 14.26 5.24
CA LYS A 77 9.50 13.64 3.96
C LYS A 77 8.75 12.33 3.72
N LEU A 78 8.63 11.49 4.75
CA LEU A 78 7.84 10.25 4.68
C LEU A 78 6.34 10.50 4.57
N LEU A 79 5.83 11.58 5.17
CA LEU A 79 4.42 11.94 5.09
C LEU A 79 3.97 12.18 3.65
N VAL A 80 4.79 12.84 2.83
CA VAL A 80 4.49 13.11 1.41
C VAL A 80 4.23 11.79 0.65
N ILE A 81 5.04 10.76 0.90
CA ILE A 81 4.87 9.45 0.27
C ILE A 81 3.64 8.75 0.85
N TYR A 82 3.48 8.77 2.17
CA TYR A 82 2.37 8.08 2.84
C TYR A 82 1.00 8.65 2.47
N ARG A 83 0.91 9.93 2.12
CA ARG A 83 -0.33 10.56 1.62
C ARG A 83 -0.81 9.99 0.29
N LYS A 84 0.06 9.37 -0.50
CA LYS A 84 -0.35 8.64 -1.71
C LYS A 84 -1.17 7.38 -1.39
N LEU A 85 -0.97 6.79 -0.21
CA LEU A 85 -1.77 5.67 0.33
C LEU A 85 -2.97 6.17 1.15
N LYS A 86 -2.78 7.23 1.93
CA LYS A 86 -3.81 7.80 2.82
C LYS A 86 -3.77 9.33 2.74
N PRO A 87 -4.58 9.96 1.86
CA PRO A 87 -4.53 11.40 1.60
C PRO A 87 -4.61 12.28 2.87
N GLU A 88 -5.47 11.91 3.81
CA GLU A 88 -5.69 12.61 5.08
C GLU A 88 -4.66 12.28 6.18
N ALA A 89 -3.57 11.58 5.83
CA ALA A 89 -2.56 11.21 6.82
C ALA A 89 -1.90 12.46 7.44
N LYS A 90 -1.60 12.32 8.74
CA LYS A 90 -0.83 13.28 9.52
C LYS A 90 0.47 12.66 10.00
N LEU A 91 1.37 13.49 10.55
CA LEU A 91 2.66 13.04 11.10
C LEU A 91 2.49 11.90 12.13
N ALA A 92 1.39 11.91 12.90
CA ALA A 92 1.07 10.85 13.85
C ALA A 92 0.80 9.49 13.17
N ASP A 93 0.15 9.47 12.01
CA ASP A 93 -0.11 8.24 11.26
C ASP A 93 1.19 7.66 10.69
N VAL A 94 2.10 8.50 10.23
CA VAL A 94 3.44 8.08 9.78
C VAL A 94 4.21 7.42 10.92
N ARG A 95 4.22 8.03 12.11
CA ARG A 95 4.83 7.41 13.30
C ARG A 95 4.20 6.08 13.64
N ARG A 96 2.86 5.99 13.57
CA ARG A 96 2.12 4.74 13.80
C ARG A 96 2.53 3.68 12.77
N LYS A 97 2.59 4.02 11.48
CA LYS A 97 3.01 3.11 10.41
C LYS A 97 4.43 2.58 10.64
N ILE A 98 5.39 3.46 10.96
CA ILE A 98 6.77 3.06 11.29
C ILE A 98 6.78 2.11 12.49
N ASN A 99 6.03 2.41 13.54
CA ASN A 99 5.96 1.55 14.73
C ASN A 99 5.36 0.18 14.41
N THR A 100 4.32 0.12 13.57
CA THR A 100 3.75 -1.15 13.09
C THR A 100 4.77 -1.96 12.29
N LEU A 101 5.49 -1.32 11.35
CA LEU A 101 6.54 -1.99 10.56
C LEU A 101 7.62 -2.59 11.46
N ARG A 102 8.12 -1.83 12.43
CA ARG A 102 9.11 -2.30 13.41
C ARG A 102 8.59 -3.45 14.26
N SER A 103 7.36 -3.35 14.75
CA SER A 103 6.76 -4.41 15.58
C SER A 103 6.58 -5.70 14.80
N ASN A 104 6.14 -5.61 13.54
CA ASN A 104 6.02 -6.78 12.67
C ASN A 104 7.39 -7.40 12.37
N TYR A 105 8.38 -6.57 12.03
CA TYR A 105 9.75 -7.04 11.79
C TYR A 105 10.33 -7.79 13.01
N ARG A 106 10.17 -7.25 14.23
CA ARG A 106 10.62 -7.94 15.46
C ARG A 106 9.89 -9.25 15.72
N LYS A 107 8.58 -9.32 15.41
CA LYS A 107 7.81 -10.57 15.54
C LYS A 107 8.34 -11.63 14.58
N GLU A 108 8.63 -11.26 13.34
CA GLU A 108 9.22 -12.16 12.36
C GLU A 108 10.62 -12.63 12.79
N LEU A 109 11.49 -11.72 13.24
CA LEU A 109 12.78 -12.09 13.80
C LEU A 109 12.65 -13.07 14.97
N LYS A 110 11.68 -12.87 15.86
CA LYS A 110 11.45 -13.78 16.99
C LYS A 110 11.09 -15.18 16.52
N LYS A 111 10.31 -15.34 15.45
CA LYS A 111 9.98 -16.66 14.88
C LYS A 111 11.23 -17.37 14.38
N ILE A 112 12.11 -16.66 13.66
CA ILE A 112 13.39 -17.20 13.15
C ILE A 112 14.30 -17.62 14.32
N VAL A 113 14.42 -16.79 15.35
CA VAL A 113 15.27 -17.12 16.51
C VAL A 113 14.69 -18.30 17.28
N THR A 114 13.36 -18.37 17.42
CA THR A 114 12.69 -19.45 18.14
C THR A 114 12.84 -20.78 17.40
N SER A 115 12.67 -20.81 16.08
CA SER A 115 12.84 -22.04 15.28
C SER A 115 14.26 -22.59 15.34
N LYS A 116 15.27 -21.70 15.38
CA LYS A 116 16.68 -22.10 15.59
C LYS A 116 16.93 -22.70 16.97
N ARG A 117 16.28 -22.18 18.02
CA ARG A 117 16.50 -22.61 19.40
C ARG A 117 15.84 -23.95 19.73
N SER A 118 14.76 -24.32 19.04
CA SER A 118 14.02 -25.56 19.30
C SER A 118 14.76 -26.86 18.91
N GLY A 119 15.99 -26.79 18.40
CA GLY A 119 16.81 -27.96 18.09
C GLY A 119 16.27 -28.81 16.93
N ILE A 120 15.34 -28.25 16.16
CA ILE A 120 14.81 -28.86 14.95
C ILE A 120 15.94 -28.84 13.91
N GLY A 121 16.12 -29.93 13.17
CA GLY A 121 17.18 -30.06 12.15
C GLY A 121 17.25 -28.84 11.23
N THR A 122 18.43 -28.52 10.71
CA THR A 122 18.71 -27.29 9.95
C THR A 122 17.77 -27.02 8.77
N ASP A 123 17.05 -28.04 8.28
CA ASP A 123 16.07 -27.95 7.20
C ASP A 123 14.70 -27.38 7.62
N GLU A 124 14.41 -27.18 8.91
CA GLU A 124 13.11 -26.69 9.40
C GLU A 124 13.16 -25.27 10.03
N VAL A 125 14.24 -24.51 9.80
CA VAL A 125 14.32 -23.13 10.28
C VAL A 125 13.29 -22.26 9.55
N TYR A 126 12.35 -21.69 10.30
CA TYR A 126 11.36 -20.73 9.79
C TYR A 126 11.98 -19.67 8.86
N GLN A 127 11.44 -19.58 7.64
CA GLN A 127 11.81 -18.57 6.65
C GLN A 127 10.64 -17.59 6.42
N PRO A 128 10.82 -16.28 6.65
CA PRO A 128 9.81 -15.29 6.33
C PRO A 128 9.57 -15.22 4.81
N SER A 129 8.31 -15.17 4.37
CA SER A 129 7.95 -14.98 2.96
C SER A 129 7.65 -13.51 2.60
N SER A 130 7.48 -12.64 3.59
CA SER A 130 7.08 -11.25 3.37
C SER A 130 8.23 -10.41 2.81
N TRP A 131 8.03 -9.80 1.64
CA TRP A 131 8.99 -8.85 1.07
C TRP A 131 9.26 -7.64 2.00
N VAL A 132 8.26 -7.25 2.81
CA VAL A 132 8.39 -6.18 3.81
C VAL A 132 9.42 -6.54 4.87
N PHE A 133 9.53 -7.83 5.24
CA PHE A 133 10.55 -8.28 6.19
C PHE A 133 11.96 -8.06 5.65
N TYR A 134 12.20 -8.48 4.40
CA TYR A 134 13.51 -8.35 3.76
C TYR A 134 13.91 -6.89 3.54
N THR A 135 12.97 -6.04 3.13
CA THR A 135 13.22 -4.60 2.96
C THR A 135 13.44 -3.85 4.29
N LEU A 136 13.10 -4.43 5.44
CA LEU A 136 13.33 -3.85 6.77
C LEU A 136 14.60 -4.37 7.46
N GLN A 137 15.44 -5.16 6.79
CA GLN A 137 16.65 -5.74 7.38
C GLN A 137 17.64 -4.70 7.92
N PHE A 138 17.62 -3.47 7.38
CA PHE A 138 18.46 -2.38 7.86
C PHE A 138 18.21 -1.99 9.32
N LEU A 139 17.06 -2.37 9.90
CA LEU A 139 16.74 -2.14 11.31
C LEU A 139 17.52 -3.02 12.29
N HIS A 140 18.26 -4.02 11.77
CA HIS A 140 19.10 -4.92 12.55
C HIS A 140 20.59 -4.75 12.24
N LYS A 141 20.97 -3.65 11.59
CA LYS A 141 22.37 -3.25 11.36
C LYS A 141 22.99 -2.65 12.62
#